data_AF-A0A8I3MLT0-F1
#
_entry.id   AF-A0A8I3MLT0-F1
#
_cell.length_a   1.000
_cell.length_b   1.000
_cell.length_c   1.000
_cell.angle_alpha   90.00
_cell.angle_beta   90.00
_cell.angle_gamma   90.00
#
_symmetry.space_group_name_H-M   'P 1'
#
loop_
_entity.id
_entity.type
_entity.pdbx_description
1 polymer ?
#
loop_
_entity_poly.entity_id
_entity_poly.type
_entity_poly.pdbx_seq_one_letter_code
_entity_poly.pdbx_strand_id
1 'polypeptide(L)'
;MKTRFSTIDLRAILAELNASLIGMRVNNVYDVDNKTYLIRLQKPDFKATLLLESGIRIHTTEFEWPKNMMPSSFAMKCRKHLKSRRLVSAKQLGVDRIVDFQFGSDEAAYHLIIELYDRV
;
A
#
# COMPACT_ATOMS: atom_id res chain seq x y z
N MET A 1 -3.68 19.38 -0.14
CA MET A 1 -4.02 17.94 -0.27
C MET A 1 -4.81 17.54 0.96
N LYS A 2 -5.95 16.86 0.80
CA LYS A 2 -6.83 16.49 1.91
C LYS A 2 -6.10 15.54 2.86
N THR A 3 -6.21 15.77 4.16
CA THR A 3 -5.44 15.02 5.17
C THR A 3 -6.02 13.63 5.40
N ARG A 4 -7.34 13.45 5.36
CA ARG A 4 -8.02 12.17 5.62
C ARG A 4 -8.97 11.78 4.49
N PHE A 5 -8.95 10.50 4.12
CA PHE A 5 -9.79 9.96 3.06
C PHE A 5 -11.16 9.52 3.60
N SER A 6 -12.21 10.07 3.00
CA SER A 6 -13.58 9.55 3.13
C SER A 6 -13.76 8.29 2.26
N THR A 7 -14.92 7.62 2.37
CA THR A 7 -15.24 6.48 1.51
C THR A 7 -15.27 6.84 0.03
N ILE A 8 -15.68 8.06 -0.33
CA ILE A 8 -15.69 8.54 -1.72
C ILE A 8 -14.25 8.74 -2.21
N ASP A 9 -13.41 9.40 -1.40
CA ASP A 9 -11.99 9.58 -1.72
C ASP A 9 -11.29 8.22 -1.88
N LEU A 10 -11.64 7.25 -1.02
CA LEU A 10 -11.09 5.90 -1.09
C LEU A 10 -11.46 5.19 -2.40
N ARG A 11 -12.70 5.31 -2.87
CA ARG A 11 -13.11 4.71 -4.14
C ARG A 11 -12.39 5.33 -5.33
N ALA A 12 -12.28 6.65 -5.33
CA ALA A 12 -11.57 7.38 -6.38
C ALA A 12 -10.10 6.94 -6.45
N ILE A 13 -9.40 6.93 -5.31
CA ILE A 13 -7.98 6.54 -5.31
C ILE A 13 -7.80 5.07 -5.67
N LEU A 14 -8.67 4.17 -5.24
CA LEU A 14 -8.55 2.75 -5.62
C LEU A 14 -8.71 2.55 -7.13
N ALA A 15 -9.56 3.33 -7.80
CA ALA A 15 -9.65 3.29 -9.27
C ALA A 15 -8.31 3.69 -9.92
N GLU A 16 -7.68 4.77 -9.44
CA GLU A 16 -6.37 5.23 -9.93
C GLU A 16 -5.24 4.23 -9.65
N LEU A 17 -5.21 3.66 -8.44
CA LEU A 17 -4.21 2.66 -8.06
C LEU A 17 -4.39 1.37 -8.89
N ASN A 18 -5.62 0.95 -9.16
CA ASN A 18 -5.84 -0.22 -10.00
C ASN A 18 -5.38 0.01 -11.46
N ALA A 19 -5.62 1.21 -11.99
CA ALA A 19 -5.19 1.57 -13.34
C ALA A 19 -3.65 1.66 -13.48
N SER A 20 -2.96 2.10 -12.43
CA SER A 20 -1.52 2.42 -12.50
C SER A 20 -0.60 1.34 -11.92
N LEU A 21 -1.00 0.65 -10.86
CA LEU A 21 -0.09 -0.19 -10.06
C LEU A 21 -0.26 -1.69 -10.25
N ILE A 22 -1.41 -2.15 -10.76
CA ILE A 22 -1.64 -3.59 -10.95
C ILE A 22 -0.63 -4.15 -11.94
N GLY A 23 -0.11 -5.33 -11.63
CA GLY A 23 0.94 -5.99 -12.42
C GLY A 23 2.36 -5.57 -12.05
N MET A 24 2.55 -4.49 -11.30
CA MET A 24 3.87 -4.11 -10.77
C MET A 24 4.30 -5.06 -9.65
N ARG A 25 5.61 -5.24 -9.49
CA ARG A 25 6.20 -6.08 -8.44
C ARG A 25 6.73 -5.25 -7.30
N VAL A 26 6.58 -5.75 -6.08
CA VAL A 26 7.18 -5.11 -4.89
C VAL A 26 8.69 -5.20 -4.98
N ASN A 27 9.35 -4.05 -5.06
CA ASN A 27 10.79 -3.92 -4.96
C ASN A 27 11.24 -3.95 -3.50
N ASN A 28 10.63 -3.10 -2.66
CA ASN A 28 10.94 -3.02 -1.25
C ASN A 28 9.79 -2.38 -0.45
N VAL A 29 9.80 -2.57 0.86
CA VAL A 29 8.85 -1.95 1.80
C VAL A 29 9.64 -1.17 2.85
N TYR A 30 9.21 0.03 3.19
CA TYR A 30 9.81 0.86 4.24
C TYR A 30 8.73 1.32 5.21
N ASP A 31 9.16 1.69 6.40
CA ASP A 31 8.37 2.40 7.40
C ASP A 31 8.99 3.77 7.67
N VAL A 32 8.10 4.74 7.81
CA VAL A 32 8.43 6.13 8.20
C VAL A 32 8.23 6.27 9.70
N ASP A 33 7.10 5.76 10.20
CA ASP A 33 6.73 5.72 11.61
C ASP A 33 5.88 4.45 11.88
N ASN A 34 5.16 4.41 13.01
CA ASN A 34 4.35 3.25 13.39
C ASN A 34 3.04 3.07 12.60
N LYS A 35 2.60 4.08 11.83
CA LYS A 35 1.38 4.09 11.02
C LYS A 35 1.63 4.27 9.53
N THR A 36 2.81 4.76 9.15
CA THR A 36 3.13 5.19 7.79
C THR A 36 4.15 4.26 7.14
N TYR A 37 3.77 3.65 6.02
CA TYR A 37 4.57 2.70 5.26
C TYR A 37 4.67 3.13 3.79
N LEU A 38 5.78 2.74 3.15
CA LEU A 38 6.04 2.96 1.74
C LEU A 38 6.29 1.62 1.06
N ILE A 39 5.50 1.29 0.05
CA ILE A 39 5.72 0.11 -0.79
C ILE A 39 6.27 0.61 -2.13
N ARG A 40 7.55 0.34 -2.39
CA ARG A 40 8.14 0.59 -3.71
C ARG A 40 7.76 -0.53 -4.66
N LEU A 41 7.12 -0.17 -5.76
CA LEU A 41 6.67 -1.04 -6.82
C LEU A 41 7.48 -0.76 -8.10
N GLN A 42 7.72 -1.79 -8.90
CA GLN A 42 8.42 -1.66 -10.17
C GLN A 42 7.92 -2.63 -11.24
N LYS A 43 7.99 -2.18 -12.49
CA LYS A 43 8.05 -2.97 -13.73
C LYS A 43 9.23 -2.43 -14.56
N PRO A 44 9.70 -3.10 -15.64
CA PRO A 44 10.98 -2.78 -16.29
C PRO A 44 11.29 -1.29 -16.46
N ASP A 45 10.33 -0.49 -16.93
CA ASP A 45 10.53 0.95 -17.21
C ASP A 45 9.83 1.91 -16.24
N PHE A 46 9.10 1.39 -15.25
CA PHE A 46 8.27 2.22 -14.38
C PHE A 46 8.45 1.85 -12.92
N LYS A 47 8.62 2.88 -12.09
CA LYS A 47 8.69 2.76 -10.64
C LYS A 47 7.59 3.62 -10.04
N ALA A 48 6.99 3.13 -8.97
CA ALA A 48 5.99 3.86 -8.21
C ALA A 48 6.24 3.63 -6.72
N THR A 49 5.95 4.64 -5.90
CA THR A 49 5.96 4.49 -4.44
C THR A 49 4.53 4.67 -3.96
N LEU A 50 3.97 3.61 -3.39
CA LEU A 50 2.67 3.63 -2.72
C LEU A 50 2.89 4.00 -1.25
N LEU A 51 2.28 5.08 -0.80
CA LEU A 51 2.24 5.50 0.59
C LEU A 51 0.96 5.00 1.25
N LEU A 52 1.13 4.35 2.40
CA LEU A 52 0.07 3.83 3.24
C LEU A 52 0.16 4.51 4.60
N GLU A 53 -0.86 5.27 4.98
CA GLU A 53 -0.95 5.90 6.29
C GLU A 53 -2.20 5.36 6.99
N SER A 54 -2.00 4.41 7.90
CA SER A 54 -3.08 3.71 8.60
C SER A 54 -4.01 4.70 9.31
N GLY A 55 -5.32 4.50 9.16
CA GLY A 55 -6.36 5.41 9.67
C GLY A 55 -6.61 6.67 8.83
N ILE A 56 -5.74 7.00 7.87
CA ILE A 56 -5.71 8.34 7.27
C ILE A 56 -5.87 8.31 5.74
N ARG A 57 -4.91 7.75 4.99
CA ARG A 57 -4.89 7.83 3.52
C ARG A 57 -4.01 6.77 2.86
N ILE A 58 -4.23 6.57 1.57
CA ILE A 58 -3.47 5.68 0.69
C ILE A 58 -3.31 6.38 -0.65
N HIS A 59 -2.10 6.55 -1.18
CA HIS A 59 -1.89 7.18 -2.51
C HIS A 59 -0.48 6.91 -3.05
N THR A 60 -0.24 7.19 -4.33
CA THR A 60 1.12 7.24 -4.89
C THR A 60 1.81 8.57 -4.56
N THR A 61 3.13 8.52 -4.39
CA THR A 61 3.92 9.72 -4.10
C THR A 61 5.23 9.73 -4.89
N GLU A 62 5.61 10.91 -5.37
CA GLU A 62 6.92 11.20 -5.98
C GLU A 62 7.88 11.88 -4.99
N PHE A 63 7.38 12.27 -3.82
CA PHE A 63 8.19 12.92 -2.79
C PHE A 63 9.12 11.91 -2.09
N GLU A 64 10.26 12.42 -1.65
CA GLU A 64 11.11 11.68 -0.73
C GLU A 64 10.56 11.74 0.69
N TRP A 65 10.37 10.55 1.27
CA TRP A 65 9.96 10.39 2.66
C TRP A 65 11.14 9.94 3.52
N PRO A 66 11.24 10.42 4.78
CA PRO A 66 12.22 9.91 5.74
C PRO A 66 11.92 8.44 6.01
N LYS A 67 12.96 7.61 6.02
CA LYS A 67 12.83 6.16 6.22
C LYS A 67 13.56 5.81 7.50
N ASN A 68 12.97 4.96 8.33
CA ASN A 68 13.68 4.45 9.50
C ASN A 68 14.93 3.69 9.05
N MET A 69 16.06 3.97 9.68
CA MET A 69 17.32 3.27 9.42
C MET A 69 17.18 1.78 9.74
N MET A 70 16.54 1.49 10.88
CA MET A 70 16.18 0.14 11.27
C MET A 70 14.69 -0.08 10.98
N PRO A 71 14.33 -0.94 10.01
CA PRO A 71 12.94 -1.16 9.66
C PRO A 71 12.16 -1.82 10.81
N SER A 72 10.89 -1.44 10.96
CA SER A 72 10.01 -2.08 11.94
C SER A 72 9.85 -3.58 11.68
N SER A 73 9.49 -4.35 12.71
CA SER A 73 9.21 -5.78 12.60
C SER A 73 8.10 -6.07 11.58
N PHE A 74 7.10 -5.18 11.49
CA PHE A 74 6.06 -5.26 10.49
C PHE A 74 6.60 -5.03 9.07
N ALA A 75 7.38 -3.97 8.85
CA ALA A 75 8.02 -3.72 7.56
C ALA A 75 8.92 -4.88 7.13
N MET A 76 9.66 -5.48 8.07
CA MET A 76 10.47 -6.68 7.83
C MET A 76 9.63 -7.90 7.45
N LYS A 77 8.48 -8.12 8.09
CA LYS A 77 7.53 -9.17 7.71
C LYS A 77 6.99 -8.93 6.31
N CYS A 78 6.60 -7.71 5.98
CA CYS A 78 6.20 -7.33 4.63
C CYS A 78 7.32 -7.56 3.61
N ARG A 79 8.57 -7.23 3.91
CA ARG A 79 9.71 -7.54 3.02
C ARG A 79 9.86 -9.05 2.81
N LYS A 80 9.80 -9.85 3.87
CA LYS A 80 9.93 -11.31 3.80
C LYS A 80 8.85 -11.95 2.92
N HIS A 81 7.62 -11.46 3.00
CA HIS A 81 6.48 -12.08 2.32
C HIS A 81 6.13 -11.45 0.98
N LEU A 82 6.29 -10.13 0.81
CA LEU A 82 5.77 -9.41 -0.36
C LEU A 82 6.84 -9.11 -1.42
N LYS A 83 8.13 -9.07 -1.07
CA LYS A 83 9.19 -8.72 -2.03
C LYS A 83 9.16 -9.64 -3.27
N SER A 84 9.31 -9.04 -4.44
CA SER A 84 9.19 -9.65 -5.77
C SER A 84 7.80 -10.18 -6.15
N ARG A 85 6.82 -10.16 -5.24
CA ARG A 85 5.43 -10.50 -5.58
C ARG A 85 4.78 -9.40 -6.40
N ARG A 86 3.91 -9.82 -7.31
CA ARG A 86 3.11 -8.95 -8.17
C ARG A 86 1.90 -8.46 -7.39
N LEU A 87 1.61 -7.17 -7.44
CA LEU A 87 0.32 -6.63 -6.99
C LEU A 87 -0.75 -7.06 -8.00
N VAL A 88 -1.75 -7.81 -7.54
CA VAL A 88 -2.78 -8.42 -8.38
C VAL A 88 -4.12 -7.69 -8.25
N SER A 89 -4.46 -7.19 -7.06
CA SER A 89 -5.67 -6.38 -6.87
C SER A 89 -5.53 -5.42 -5.70
N ALA A 90 -6.23 -4.29 -5.77
CA ALA A 90 -6.49 -3.41 -4.63
C ALA A 90 -7.99 -3.14 -4.57
N LYS A 91 -8.69 -3.68 -3.56
CA LYS A 91 -10.17 -3.61 -3.49
C LYS A 91 -10.65 -3.10 -2.13
N GLN A 92 -11.73 -2.34 -2.16
CA GLN A 92 -12.46 -2.00 -0.94
C GLN A 92 -13.22 -3.25 -0.47
N LEU A 93 -13.20 -3.53 0.84
CA LEU A 93 -14.01 -4.58 1.44
C LEU A 93 -15.39 -4.02 1.82
N GLY A 94 -16.43 -4.48 1.11
CA GLY A 94 -17.81 -4.03 1.34
C GLY A 94 -17.98 -2.52 1.14
N VAL A 95 -18.66 -1.87 2.09
CA VAL A 95 -18.87 -0.41 2.11
C VAL A 95 -17.93 0.31 3.08
N ASP A 96 -17.14 -0.46 3.81
CA ASP A 96 -16.23 -0.01 4.85
C ASP A 96 -14.95 0.61 4.30
N ARG A 97 -14.28 1.45 5.08
CA ARG A 97 -13.00 2.05 4.69
C ARG A 97 -11.83 1.09 4.96
N ILE A 98 -11.96 -0.12 4.46
CA ILE A 98 -10.95 -1.18 4.53
C ILE A 98 -10.54 -1.52 3.11
N VAL A 99 -9.23 -1.60 2.87
CA VAL A 99 -8.65 -2.00 1.59
C VAL A 99 -7.91 -3.32 1.74
N ASP A 100 -8.17 -4.23 0.82
CA ASP A 100 -7.40 -5.46 0.62
C ASP A 100 -6.48 -5.30 -0.59
N PHE A 101 -5.17 -5.24 -0.33
CA PHE A 101 -4.14 -5.37 -1.36
C PHE A 101 -3.68 -6.83 -1.45
N GLN A 102 -3.90 -7.44 -2.61
CA GLN A 102 -3.47 -8.82 -2.87
C GLN A 102 -2.16 -8.83 -3.66
N PHE A 103 -1.17 -9.55 -3.13
CA PHE A 103 0.12 -9.79 -3.77
C PHE A 103 0.29 -11.28 -4.08
N GLY A 104 0.49 -11.60 -5.36
CA GLY A 104 0.45 -12.98 -5.85
C GLY A 104 -0.97 -13.53 -6.03
N SER A 105 -1.05 -14.79 -6.41
CA SER A 105 -2.29 -15.49 -6.78
C SER A 105 -2.33 -16.86 -6.12
N ASP A 106 -3.54 -17.43 -6.07
CA ASP A 106 -3.81 -18.80 -5.61
C ASP A 106 -3.26 -19.06 -4.18
N GLU A 107 -2.71 -20.24 -3.95
CA GLU A 107 -2.13 -20.66 -2.66
C GLU A 107 -0.95 -19.79 -2.21
N ALA A 108 -0.38 -19.00 -3.12
CA ALA A 108 0.74 -18.09 -2.85
C ALA A 108 0.29 -16.62 -2.73
N ALA A 109 -1.01 -16.35 -2.56
CA ALA A 109 -1.54 -15.02 -2.35
C ALA A 109 -1.25 -14.51 -0.92
N TYR A 110 -0.76 -13.29 -0.82
CA TYR A 110 -0.61 -12.56 0.43
C TYR A 110 -1.48 -11.32 0.41
N HIS A 111 -2.25 -11.12 1.47
CA HIS A 111 -3.16 -10.00 1.61
C HIS A 111 -2.61 -9.01 2.64
N LEU A 112 -2.54 -7.74 2.25
CA LEU A 112 -2.26 -6.63 3.16
C LEU A 112 -3.54 -5.83 3.35
N ILE A 113 -4.12 -5.96 4.54
CA ILE A 113 -5.37 -5.29 4.90
C ILE A 113 -5.06 -3.94 5.54
N ILE A 114 -5.68 -2.89 5.02
CA ILE A 114 -5.48 -1.52 5.47
C ILE A 114 -6.80 -0.95 5.95
N GLU A 115 -6.88 -0.70 7.24
CA GLU A 115 -8.00 -0.07 7.88
C GLU A 115 -7.78 1.44 7.96
N LEU A 116 -8.74 2.22 7.44
CA LEU A 116 -8.75 3.68 7.47
C LEU A 116 -9.73 4.23 8.52
N TYR A 117 -9.84 3.53 9.64
CA TYR A 117 -10.56 4.00 10.82
C TYR A 117 -9.63 4.82 11.69
N ASP A 118 -10.13 5.95 12.19
CA ASP A 118 -9.40 6.68 13.21
C ASP A 118 -9.62 6.01 14.56
N ARG A 119 -8.54 5.83 15.33
CA ARG A 119 -8.69 5.65 16.77
C ARG A 119 -8.84 7.06 17.34
N VAL A 120 -10.09 7.48 17.54
CA VAL A 120 -10.39 8.58 18.46
C VAL A 120 -9.96 8.14 19.86
#